data_AF-A0AA40T456-F1
#
_entry.id   AF-A0AA40T456-F1
#
_cell.length_a   1.000
_cell.length_b   1.000
_cell.length_c   1.000
_cell.angle_alpha   90.00
_cell.angle_beta   90.00
_cell.angle_gamma   90.00
#
_symmetry.space_group_name_H-M   'P 1'
#
loop_
_entity.id
_entity.type
_entity.pdbx_description
1 polymer ?
#
loop_
_entity_poly.entity_id
_entity_poly.type
_entity_poly.pdbx_seq_one_letter_code
_entity_poly.pdbx_strand_id
1 'polypeptide(L)' 'MSRTRYPKDWKEIATSIKESCDWRCSRCNRPCLRPGENPQGWSKSQRRV' A
#
# COMPACT_ATOMS: atom_id res chain seq x y z
N MET A 1 -4.45 13.67 -4.96
CA MET A 1 -5.13 13.09 -3.79
C MET A 1 -5.78 14.23 -3.01
N SER A 2 -7.08 14.47 -3.22
CA SER A 2 -7.82 15.49 -2.47
C SER A 2 -7.92 15.05 -1.01
N ARG A 3 -7.27 15.79 -0.11
CA ARG A 3 -7.16 15.47 1.33
C ARG A 3 -8.50 15.54 2.07
N THR A 4 -9.56 16.03 1.42
CA THR A 4 -10.92 16.16 1.96
C THR A 4 -11.72 14.87 1.93
N ARG A 5 -11.31 13.86 1.14
CA ARG A 5 -12.04 12.58 1.03
C ARG A 5 -11.67 11.57 2.11
N TYR A 6 -10.55 11.80 2.79
CA TYR A 6 -9.97 10.86 3.71
C TYR A 6 -9.76 11.52 5.07
N PRO A 7 -10.04 10.81 6.18
CA PRO A 7 -9.69 11.28 7.52
C PRO A 7 -8.20 11.60 7.65
N LYS A 8 -7.84 12.41 8.65
CA LYS A 8 -6.44 12.72 8.97
C LYS A 8 -5.61 11.45 9.22
N ASP A 9 -6.27 10.44 9.79
CA ASP A 9 -5.69 9.16 10.22
C ASP A 9 -5.77 8.08 9.12
N TRP A 10 -6.11 8.47 7.89
CA TRP A 10 -6.22 7.53 6.76
C TRP A 10 -4.97 6.70 6.53
N LYS A 11 -3.78 7.28 6.76
CA LYS A 11 -2.53 6.53 6.65
C LYS A 11 -2.47 5.38 7.64
N GLU A 12 -2.90 5.60 8.88
CA GLU A 12 -2.88 4.59 9.94
C GLU A 12 -3.93 3.52 9.66
N ILE A 13 -5.17 3.93 9.33
CA ILE A 13 -6.25 3.01 8.94
C ILE A 13 -5.81 2.13 7.76
N ALA A 14 -5.26 2.73 6.70
CA ALA A 14 -4.81 2.00 5.53
C ALA A 14 -3.62 1.07 5.83
N THR A 15 -2.76 1.41 6.78
CA THR A 15 -1.63 0.57 7.20
C THR A 15 -2.12 -0.62 8.01
N SER A 16 -2.98 -0.38 9.01
CA SER A 16 -3.57 -1.43 9.84
C SER A 16 -4.35 -2.47 9.03
N ILE A 17 -5.14 -2.03 8.03
CA ILE A 17 -5.84 -2.94 7.12
C ILE A 17 -4.86 -3.79 6.31
N LYS A 18 -3.78 -3.18 5.80
CA LYS A 18 -2.78 -3.90 5.02
C LYS A 18 -1.99 -4.90 5.87
N GLU A 19 -1.65 -4.53 7.10
CA GLU A 19 -1.01 -5.43 8.07
C GLU A 19 -1.91 -6.62 8.41
N SER A 20 -3.20 -6.38 8.61
CA SER A 20 -4.18 -7.44 8.87
C SER A 20 -4.35 -8.41 7.69
N CYS A 21 -4.06 -7.97 6.48
CA CYS A 21 -4.12 -8.78 5.26
C CYS A 21 -2.73 -9.29 4.81
N ASP A 22 -1.73 -9.31 5.68
CA ASP A 22 -0.35 -9.74 5.37
C ASP A 22 0.28 -9.01 4.17
N TRP A 23 -0.17 -7.78 3.90
CA TRP A 23 0.17 -7.03 2.70
C TRP A 23 -0.14 -7.80 1.41
N ARG A 24 -1.20 -8.62 1.40
CA ARG A 24 -1.65 -9.37 0.23
C ARG A 24 -2.96 -8.82 -0.28
N CYS A 25 -3.01 -8.64 -1.59
CA CYS A 25 -4.21 -8.25 -2.30
C CYS A 25 -5.26 -9.38 -2.24
N SER A 26 -6.44 -9.15 -1.65
CA SER A 26 -7.50 -10.17 -1.58
C SER A 26 -8.04 -10.58 -2.97
N ARG A 27 -7.96 -9.69 -3.97
CA ARG A 27 -8.41 -9.98 -5.35
C ARG A 27 -7.37 -10.77 -6.16
N CYS A 28 -6.10 -10.45 -5.99
CA CYS A 28 -5.02 -10.86 -6.90
C CYS A 28 -3.96 -11.73 -6.22
N ASN A 29 -4.03 -11.89 -4.90
CA ASN A 29 -3.12 -12.62 -4.02
C ASN A 29 -1.64 -12.21 -4.12
N ARG A 30 -1.34 -11.09 -4.79
CA ARG A 30 0.01 -10.55 -4.96
C ARG A 30 0.47 -9.81 -3.69
N PRO A 31 1.75 -9.90 -3.33
CA PRO A 31 2.32 -9.09 -2.27
C PRO A 31 2.32 -7.61 -2.68
N CYS A 32 1.69 -6.78 -1.87
CA CYS A 32 1.74 -5.33 -1.94
C CYS A 32 3.05 -4.84 -1.30
N LEU A 33 3.59 -3.75 -1.86
CA LEU A 33 4.82 -3.13 -1.35
C LEU A 33 4.59 -2.53 0.03
N ARG A 34 5.39 -2.95 1.01
CA ARG A 34 5.42 -2.34 2.34
C ARG A 34 6.05 -0.94 2.27
N PRO A 35 5.59 0.02 3.10
CA PRO A 35 6.22 1.32 3.23
C PRO A 35 7.64 1.12 3.76
N GLY A 36 8.63 1.29 2.87
CA GLY A 36 10.05 1.06 3.17
C GLY A 36 10.68 -0.06 2.34
N GLU A 37 9.90 -1.05 1.88
CA GLU A 37 10.35 -2.04 0.91
C GLU A 37 10.30 -1.43 -0.50
N ASN A 38 11.31 -0.62 -0.79
CA ASN A 38 11.64 -0.30 -2.17
C ASN A 38 12.61 -1.37 -2.67
N PRO A 39 12.20 -2.34 -3.51
CA PRO A 39 13.17 -3.14 -4.23
C PRO A 39 14.11 -2.19 -4.98
N GLN A 40 15.40 -2.26 -4.63
CA GLN A 40 16.43 -1.34 -5.11
C GLN A 40 16.36 -1.29 -6.65
N GLY A 41 16.06 -0.11 -7.21
CA GLY A 41 16.05 0.11 -8.67
C GLY A 41 14.70 0.02 -9.37
N TRP A 42 13.58 -0.22 -8.70
CA TRP A 42 12.28 -0.23 -9.38
C TRP A 42 11.71 1.19 -9.56
N SER A 43 11.41 1.56 -10.81
CA SER A 43 10.70 2.79 -11.16
C SER A 43 9.24 2.78 -10.67
N LYS A 44 8.60 3.96 -10.53
CA LYS A 44 7.19 4.07 -10.08
C LYS A 44 6.22 3.25 -10.95
N SER A 45 6.54 3.07 -12.23
CA SER A 45 5.75 2.25 -13.17
C SER A 45 5.92 0.75 -12.91
N GLN A 46 7.12 0.30 -12.55
CA GLN A 46 7.40 -1.10 -12.20
C GLN A 46 6.80 -1.51 -10.84
N ARG A 47 6.42 -0.54 -10.00
CA ARG A 47 5.73 -0.75 -8.72
C ARG A 47 4.21 -0.88 -8.83
N ARG A 48 3.63 -0.61 -10.00
CA ARG A 48 2.19 -0.85 -10.26
C ARG A 48 2.01 -2.30 -10.65
N VAL A 49 1.70 -3.13 -9.65
CA VAL A 49 1.33 -4.54 -9.81
C VAL A 49 -0.15 -4.70 -10.13
#